data_AF-A0A4U8YJ34-F1
#
_entry.id   AF-A0A4U8YJ34-F1
#
_cell.length_a   1.000
_cell.length_b   1.000
_cell.length_c   1.000
_cell.angle_alpha   90.00
_cell.angle_beta   90.00
_cell.angle_gamma   90.00
#
_symmetry.space_group_name_H-M   'P 1'
#
loop_
_entity.id
_entity.type
_entity.pdbx_description
1 polymer ?
#
loop_
_entity_poly.entity_id
_entity_poly.type
_entity_poly.pdbx_seq_one_letter_code
_entity_poly.pdbx_strand_id
1 'polypeptide(L)'
;MRQSTGVSMVGRFFCLCVMMVLLVASGAAAGTFDAAGLSSKELAKAKRLSAQYGKQVDQAEQFVQKNNLSMAGKRLANAERTYNKMLAPYRLYPDVVIKKKRFDELTSQVDEAKALAGLEKSVKTFDKKVTEAQKYLDRRDTKNAKRFLKKALASYEAIPSGQRNRADVQAIHARYEALAAKMGATATAGTVVAAASAESAETYGLDSKALKKAKRYASRFEKKMTEADRFFQENDYAICKRRLIDAEKLYVKIGPEFQQDPGVQATKKTFDEMNAIVTRAVAARKEGIEKKNEMLRLRTRFESEVRNNARILSYLQAGRDGQTVNSLVSLEPLFENFGALDTFHATCREKYTLLLEQDPDREVEGETVKSIFDLAENRLAYRNALAQKTIDQDLASQVAFFNKANAGILEKNLVVSGILNDLHLTNFGEPLNCITKTRAVCKATGLPVPIEKIEEIKAFQDTLKASVKSVRKKLKFKKSDYPYKTSAMKRVAAQTAKSRGMELVYVGMAAEQWYVNKNDLGIPLSKSGTGRGLYHVDGEDFYRGYDVKICRQFNGSGYEPVSVVMPGAKVTIYKK
;
A
#
# COMPACT_ATOMS: atom_id res chain seq x y z
N MET A 1 -10.73 71.14 53.41
CA MET A 1 -9.67 70.79 52.44
C MET A 1 -10.36 69.93 51.36
N ARG A 2 -10.47 70.33 50.08
CA ARG A 2 -9.44 70.19 49.01
C ARG A 2 -8.66 68.86 49.16
N GLN A 3 -8.62 67.86 48.28
CA GLN A 3 -9.12 67.58 46.91
C GLN A 3 -9.12 66.03 46.76
N SER A 4 -9.77 65.33 45.81
CA SER A 4 -10.48 65.71 44.57
C SER A 4 -11.58 64.69 44.15
N THR A 5 -12.03 64.77 42.89
CA THR A 5 -13.02 63.99 42.11
C THR A 5 -12.61 62.58 41.65
N GLY A 6 -13.59 61.69 41.36
CA GLY A 6 -13.30 60.40 40.69
C GLY A 6 -14.44 59.38 40.44
N VAL A 7 -15.71 59.79 40.29
CA VAL A 7 -16.83 58.84 39.99
C VAL A 7 -16.82 58.41 38.51
N SER A 8 -16.86 57.11 38.18
CA SER A 8 -17.52 56.63 36.94
C SER A 8 -17.75 55.10 36.80
N MET A 9 -18.87 54.76 36.14
CA MET A 9 -19.12 53.65 35.20
C MET A 9 -19.07 52.15 35.55
N VAL A 10 -18.60 51.66 36.70
CA VAL A 10 -18.56 50.19 36.92
C VAL A 10 -19.98 49.56 37.06
N GLY A 11 -20.93 50.27 37.67
CA GLY A 11 -22.26 49.72 38.04
C GLY A 11 -23.30 49.59 36.92
N ARG A 12 -23.02 50.02 35.68
CA ARG A 12 -23.99 49.93 34.56
C ARG A 12 -23.61 48.96 33.43
N PHE A 13 -22.37 48.45 33.41
CA PHE A 13 -21.96 47.45 32.41
C PHE A 13 -22.43 46.02 32.75
N PHE A 14 -22.58 45.68 34.04
CA PHE A 14 -22.90 44.30 34.44
C PHE A 14 -24.33 43.84 34.12
N CYS A 15 -25.29 44.76 33.92
CA CYS A 15 -26.67 44.41 33.55
C CYS A 15 -26.89 44.22 32.04
N LEU A 16 -25.99 44.72 31.18
CA LEU A 16 -26.10 44.53 29.72
C LEU A 16 -25.46 43.22 29.25
N CYS A 17 -24.46 42.70 29.96
CA CYS A 17 -23.80 41.44 29.61
C CYS A 17 -24.68 40.19 29.79
N VAL A 18 -25.68 40.22 30.68
CA VAL A 18 -26.54 39.05 30.98
C VAL A 18 -27.70 38.91 29.99
N MET A 19 -28.22 40.01 29.42
CA MET A 19 -29.30 39.93 28.41
C MET A 19 -28.83 39.56 27.00
N MET A 20 -27.53 39.66 26.68
CA MET A 20 -27.03 39.20 25.37
C MET A 20 -26.81 37.68 25.30
N VAL A 21 -26.83 36.97 26.43
CA VAL A 21 -26.67 35.50 26.48
C VAL A 21 -28.01 34.76 26.30
N LEU A 22 -29.15 35.43 26.51
CA LEU A 22 -30.49 34.82 26.44
C LEU A 22 -31.26 35.07 25.13
N LEU A 23 -30.66 35.78 24.16
CA LEU A 23 -31.25 36.05 22.84
C LEU A 23 -30.70 35.17 21.70
N VAL A 24 -29.98 34.09 22.03
CA VAL A 24 -29.50 33.06 21.07
C VAL A 24 -30.50 31.87 20.97
N ALA A 25 -31.71 32.05 21.52
CA ALA A 25 -32.78 31.04 21.55
C ALA A 25 -33.99 31.40 20.67
N SER A 26 -33.77 31.97 19.49
CA SER A 26 -34.74 32.00 18.38
C SER A 26 -34.01 32.12 17.04
N GLY A 27 -34.53 31.44 16.00
CA GLY A 27 -33.71 31.05 14.84
C GLY A 27 -33.49 32.13 13.78
N ALA A 28 -32.22 32.35 13.42
CA ALA A 28 -31.78 32.75 12.08
C ALA A 28 -30.29 32.37 11.90
N ALA A 29 -29.88 32.04 10.67
CA ALA A 29 -28.50 31.61 10.39
C ALA A 29 -27.50 32.78 10.40
N ALA A 30 -26.96 33.13 11.57
CA ALA A 30 -25.81 34.03 11.68
C ALA A 30 -24.50 33.23 11.54
N GLY A 31 -23.74 33.52 10.48
CA GLY A 31 -22.45 32.86 10.24
C GLY A 31 -21.43 33.18 11.34
N THR A 32 -20.71 32.18 11.82
CA THR A 32 -19.56 32.39 12.71
C THR A 32 -18.42 33.03 11.90
N PHE A 33 -18.10 34.28 12.22
CA PHE A 33 -16.95 35.00 11.69
C PHE A 33 -15.76 34.88 12.66
N ASP A 34 -14.54 34.84 12.13
CA ASP A 34 -13.33 34.89 12.96
C ASP A 34 -12.93 36.33 13.35
N ALA A 35 -11.85 36.47 14.13
CA ALA A 35 -11.33 37.78 14.56
C ALA A 35 -10.85 38.69 13.41
N ALA A 36 -10.78 38.18 12.17
CA ALA A 36 -10.48 38.94 10.96
C ALA A 36 -11.73 39.19 10.09
N GLY A 37 -12.93 38.86 10.58
CA GLY A 37 -14.20 39.07 9.88
C GLY A 37 -14.47 38.06 8.76
N LEU A 38 -13.82 36.89 8.75
CA LEU A 38 -13.99 35.87 7.72
C LEU A 38 -15.03 34.83 8.14
N SER A 39 -16.01 34.52 7.27
CA SER A 39 -16.96 33.45 7.55
C SER A 39 -16.26 32.08 7.60
N SER A 40 -16.84 31.12 8.33
CA SER A 40 -16.33 29.74 8.42
C SER A 40 -16.00 29.10 7.05
N LYS A 41 -16.77 29.39 6.00
CA LYS A 41 -16.56 28.92 4.62
C LYS A 41 -15.35 29.60 3.95
N GLU A 42 -15.17 30.90 4.18
CA GLU A 42 -14.03 31.67 3.68
C GLU A 42 -12.74 31.29 4.37
N LEU A 43 -12.78 31.12 5.70
CA LEU A 43 -11.66 30.65 6.52
C LEU A 43 -11.21 29.24 6.08
N ALA A 44 -12.14 28.32 5.81
CA ALA A 44 -11.82 26.99 5.29
C ALA A 44 -11.17 27.04 3.88
N LYS A 45 -11.64 27.93 3.01
CA LYS A 45 -11.05 28.16 1.68
C LYS A 45 -9.65 28.79 1.78
N ALA A 46 -9.46 29.76 2.66
CA ALA A 46 -8.20 30.44 2.88
C ALA A 46 -7.13 29.51 3.49
N LYS A 47 -7.49 28.69 4.48
CA LYS A 47 -6.63 27.61 5.03
C LYS A 47 -6.13 26.64 3.95
N ARG A 48 -7.02 26.18 3.05
CA ARG A 48 -6.64 25.32 1.92
C ARG A 48 -5.65 26.00 0.96
N LEU A 49 -5.84 27.29 0.69
CA LEU A 49 -4.94 28.07 -0.16
C LEU A 49 -3.59 28.33 0.52
N SER A 50 -3.53 28.60 1.84
CA SER A 50 -2.27 28.71 2.59
C SER A 50 -1.48 27.40 2.54
N ALA A 51 -2.12 26.26 2.83
CA ALA A 51 -1.46 24.95 2.74
C ALA A 51 -0.94 24.64 1.32
N GLN A 52 -1.69 25.00 0.28
CA GLN A 52 -1.25 24.86 -1.11
C GLN A 52 -0.07 25.79 -1.45
N TYR A 53 -0.11 27.03 -0.97
CA TYR A 53 0.96 28.03 -1.14
C TYR A 53 2.25 27.58 -0.46
N GLY A 54 2.20 27.21 0.83
CA GLY A 54 3.34 26.68 1.57
C GLY A 54 3.99 25.49 0.86
N LYS A 55 3.18 24.50 0.41
CA LYS A 55 3.66 23.36 -0.37
C LYS A 55 4.34 23.76 -1.69
N GLN A 56 3.90 24.85 -2.35
CA GLN A 56 4.52 25.34 -3.58
C GLN A 56 5.84 26.08 -3.31
N VAL A 57 5.94 26.82 -2.20
CA VAL A 57 7.20 27.46 -1.73
C VAL A 57 8.22 26.39 -1.35
N ASP A 58 7.82 25.38 -0.57
CA ASP A 58 8.71 24.29 -0.13
C ASP A 58 9.20 23.44 -1.31
N GLN A 59 8.36 23.23 -2.32
CA GLN A 59 8.77 22.61 -3.58
C GLN A 59 9.75 23.49 -4.38
N ALA A 60 9.57 24.81 -4.38
CA ALA A 60 10.52 25.71 -5.04
C ALA A 60 11.90 25.63 -4.36
N GLU A 61 11.94 25.65 -3.04
CA GLU A 61 13.17 25.51 -2.24
C GLU A 61 13.92 24.21 -2.56
N GLN A 62 13.22 23.06 -2.59
CA GLN A 62 13.80 21.78 -2.99
C GLN A 62 14.36 21.79 -4.43
N PHE A 63 13.78 22.56 -5.35
CA PHE A 63 14.33 22.71 -6.70
C PHE A 63 15.52 23.68 -6.75
N VAL A 64 15.57 24.71 -5.90
CA VAL A 64 16.76 25.58 -5.75
C VAL A 64 17.94 24.77 -5.21
N GLN A 65 17.74 23.99 -4.14
CA GLN A 65 18.76 23.10 -3.57
C GLN A 65 19.29 22.07 -4.58
N LYS A 66 18.45 21.63 -5.53
CA LYS A 66 18.81 20.71 -6.62
C LYS A 66 19.29 21.42 -7.90
N ASN A 67 19.59 22.73 -7.81
CA ASN A 67 20.01 23.60 -8.92
C ASN A 67 19.10 23.54 -10.17
N ASN A 68 17.80 23.26 -9.99
CA ASN A 68 16.81 23.19 -11.05
C ASN A 68 15.99 24.48 -11.12
N LEU A 69 16.67 25.57 -11.50
CA LEU A 69 16.13 26.93 -11.54
C LEU A 69 14.85 27.06 -12.41
N SER A 70 14.69 26.22 -13.43
CA SER A 70 13.48 26.19 -14.26
C SER A 70 12.26 25.67 -13.49
N MET A 71 12.41 24.58 -12.74
CA MET A 71 11.32 24.03 -11.93
C MET A 71 11.07 24.87 -10.66
N ALA A 72 12.11 25.45 -10.07
CA ALA A 72 11.97 26.43 -8.98
C ALA A 72 11.12 27.63 -9.43
N GLY A 73 11.48 28.30 -10.53
CA GLY A 73 10.72 29.41 -11.08
C GLY A 73 9.27 29.07 -11.43
N LYS A 74 9.01 27.88 -12.00
CA LYS A 74 7.63 27.39 -12.23
C LYS A 74 6.84 27.19 -10.94
N ARG A 75 7.47 26.77 -9.84
CA ARG A 75 6.80 26.60 -8.54
C ARG A 75 6.53 27.94 -7.87
N LEU A 76 7.47 28.90 -7.93
CA LEU A 76 7.25 30.27 -7.47
C LEU A 76 6.10 30.96 -8.24
N ALA A 77 6.10 30.92 -9.58
CA ALA A 77 5.01 31.47 -10.39
C ALA A 77 3.65 30.76 -10.20
N ASN A 78 3.61 29.58 -9.56
CA ASN A 78 2.37 28.94 -9.10
C ASN A 78 2.01 29.38 -7.67
N ALA A 79 2.99 29.53 -6.78
CA ALA A 79 2.84 30.04 -5.42
C ALA A 79 2.24 31.45 -5.43
N GLU A 80 2.77 32.36 -6.24
CA GLU A 80 2.26 33.73 -6.43
C GLU A 80 0.79 33.74 -6.87
N ARG A 81 0.42 32.91 -7.86
CA ARG A 81 -0.98 32.75 -8.31
C ARG A 81 -1.90 32.13 -7.25
N THR A 82 -1.37 31.38 -6.29
CA THR A 82 -2.14 30.87 -5.14
C THR A 82 -2.29 31.95 -4.06
N TYR A 83 -1.22 32.69 -3.78
CA TYR A 83 -1.20 33.84 -2.85
C TYR A 83 -2.19 34.93 -3.26
N ASN A 84 -2.20 35.28 -4.54
CA ASN A 84 -3.13 36.27 -5.10
C ASN A 84 -4.61 35.84 -5.04
N LYS A 85 -4.90 34.54 -4.84
CA LYS A 85 -6.25 34.02 -4.61
C LYS A 85 -6.67 33.97 -3.13
N MET A 86 -5.74 34.19 -2.20
CA MET A 86 -6.09 34.32 -0.77
C MET A 86 -6.74 35.67 -0.50
N LEU A 87 -7.73 35.69 0.40
CA LEU A 87 -8.36 36.92 0.89
C LEU A 87 -7.36 37.77 1.66
N ALA A 88 -7.39 39.09 1.48
CA ALA A 88 -6.41 40.00 2.06
C ALA A 88 -6.27 39.91 3.59
N PRO A 89 -7.35 39.80 4.40
CA PRO A 89 -7.22 39.63 5.86
C PRO A 89 -6.43 38.37 6.25
N TYR A 90 -6.57 37.29 5.49
CA TYR A 90 -5.88 36.04 5.75
C TYR A 90 -4.38 36.07 5.38
N ARG A 91 -3.95 37.02 4.54
CA ARG A 91 -2.52 37.15 4.18
C ARG A 91 -1.66 37.69 5.32
N LEU A 92 -2.28 38.29 6.32
CA LEU A 92 -1.63 38.83 7.53
C LEU A 92 -1.42 37.76 8.62
N TYR A 93 -1.89 36.53 8.41
CA TYR A 93 -1.70 35.43 9.37
C TYR A 93 -0.20 35.04 9.44
N PRO A 94 0.34 34.73 10.63
CA PRO A 94 1.78 34.51 10.81
C PRO A 94 2.40 33.46 9.91
N ASP A 95 1.70 32.35 9.64
CA ASP A 95 2.17 31.28 8.74
C ASP A 95 2.34 31.78 7.29
N VAL A 96 1.38 32.59 6.82
CA VAL A 96 1.39 33.16 5.48
C VAL A 96 2.48 34.22 5.34
N VAL A 97 2.68 35.07 6.35
CA VAL A 97 3.73 36.11 6.37
C VAL A 97 5.13 35.47 6.34
N ILE A 98 5.38 34.43 7.15
CA ILE A 98 6.65 33.71 7.18
C ILE A 98 6.93 33.05 5.81
N LYS A 99 5.94 32.37 5.23
CA LYS A 99 6.07 31.76 3.89
C LYS A 99 6.23 32.81 2.77
N LYS A 100 5.65 34.00 2.91
CA LYS A 100 5.83 35.11 1.95
C LYS A 100 7.25 35.66 1.96
N LYS A 101 7.84 35.87 3.14
CA LYS A 101 9.26 36.24 3.25
C LYS A 101 10.16 35.19 2.58
N ARG A 102 9.92 33.90 2.83
CA ARG A 102 10.69 32.81 2.20
C ARG A 102 10.51 32.75 0.69
N PHE A 103 9.30 33.01 0.19
CA PHE A 103 9.01 33.12 -1.24
C PHE A 103 9.81 34.26 -1.91
N ASP A 104 9.92 35.42 -1.26
CA ASP A 104 10.67 36.56 -1.79
C ASP A 104 12.18 36.29 -1.84
N GLU A 105 12.74 35.71 -0.77
CA GLU A 105 14.13 35.23 -0.72
C GLU A 105 14.45 34.24 -1.86
N LEU A 106 13.61 33.22 -2.05
CA LEU A 106 13.79 32.22 -3.11
C LEU A 106 13.62 32.81 -4.51
N THR A 107 12.80 33.85 -4.67
CA THR A 107 12.63 34.54 -5.95
C THR A 107 13.89 35.32 -6.31
N SER A 108 14.46 36.09 -5.36
CA SER A 108 15.74 36.79 -5.54
C SER A 108 16.86 35.81 -5.91
N GLN A 109 17.02 34.72 -5.14
CA GLN A 109 18.03 33.69 -5.40
C GLN A 109 17.89 33.05 -6.79
N VAL A 110 16.66 32.76 -7.22
CA VAL A 110 16.41 32.15 -8.53
C VAL A 110 16.72 33.12 -9.68
N ASP A 111 16.41 34.41 -9.51
CA ASP A 111 16.64 35.41 -10.57
C ASP A 111 18.10 35.88 -10.63
N GLU A 112 18.78 36.00 -9.49
CA GLU A 112 20.23 36.16 -9.40
C GLU A 112 20.98 34.99 -10.06
N ALA A 113 20.59 33.74 -9.74
CA ALA A 113 21.21 32.55 -10.33
C ALA A 113 20.94 32.42 -11.84
N LYS A 114 19.75 32.82 -12.33
CA LYS A 114 19.47 32.93 -13.78
C LYS A 114 20.33 34.01 -14.45
N ALA A 115 20.49 35.17 -13.81
CA ALA A 115 21.32 36.25 -14.33
C ALA A 115 22.80 35.82 -14.43
N LEU A 116 23.32 35.15 -13.40
CA LEU A 116 24.66 34.58 -13.38
C LEU A 116 24.85 33.50 -14.47
N ALA A 117 23.90 32.57 -14.60
CA ALA A 117 23.93 31.54 -15.66
C ALA A 117 23.83 32.16 -17.08
N GLY A 118 23.07 33.24 -17.24
CA GLY A 118 23.01 34.03 -18.46
C GLY A 118 24.36 34.69 -18.79
N LEU A 119 24.98 35.32 -17.80
CA LEU A 119 26.32 35.93 -17.90
C LEU A 119 27.36 34.89 -18.30
N GLU A 120 27.47 33.77 -17.59
CA GLU A 120 28.40 32.68 -17.93
C GLU A 120 28.20 32.15 -19.35
N LYS A 121 26.95 32.01 -19.79
CA LYS A 121 26.62 31.56 -21.14
C LYS A 121 27.09 32.56 -22.19
N SER A 122 27.00 33.87 -21.93
CA SER A 122 27.55 34.91 -22.80
C SER A 122 29.08 34.86 -22.83
N VAL A 123 29.75 34.72 -21.69
CA VAL A 123 31.23 34.57 -21.60
C VAL A 123 31.71 33.32 -22.36
N LYS A 124 31.11 32.16 -22.12
CA LYS A 124 31.40 30.90 -22.84
C LYS A 124 31.10 31.01 -24.34
N THR A 125 30.10 31.80 -24.73
CA THR A 125 29.81 32.06 -26.15
C THR A 125 30.87 32.96 -26.77
N PHE A 126 31.32 34.01 -26.07
CA PHE A 126 32.41 34.89 -26.52
C PHE A 126 33.71 34.09 -26.75
N ASP A 127 34.21 33.35 -25.75
CA ASP A 127 35.41 32.51 -25.90
C ASP A 127 35.29 31.50 -27.03
N LYS A 128 34.12 30.83 -27.15
CA LYS A 128 33.88 29.91 -28.27
C LYS A 128 33.99 30.59 -29.63
N LYS A 129 33.58 31.87 -29.77
CA LYS A 129 33.69 32.61 -31.04
C LYS A 129 35.11 33.10 -31.32
N VAL A 130 35.86 33.48 -30.29
CA VAL A 130 37.30 33.79 -30.38
C VAL A 130 38.09 32.54 -30.80
N THR A 131 37.82 31.41 -30.16
CA THR A 131 38.45 30.10 -30.46
C THR A 131 38.04 29.56 -31.83
N GLU A 132 36.79 29.71 -32.25
CA GLU A 132 36.37 29.41 -33.63
C GLU A 132 37.10 30.31 -34.64
N ALA A 133 37.28 31.61 -34.36
CA ALA A 133 38.02 32.51 -35.24
C ALA A 133 39.50 32.11 -35.40
N GLN A 134 40.20 31.81 -34.30
CA GLN A 134 41.57 31.26 -34.33
C GLN A 134 41.64 30.01 -35.22
N LYS A 135 40.74 29.04 -35.00
CA LYS A 135 40.72 27.78 -35.76
C LYS A 135 40.51 27.96 -37.27
N TYR A 136 39.76 28.97 -37.71
CA TYR A 136 39.65 29.30 -39.13
C TYR A 136 40.88 30.04 -39.65
N LEU A 137 41.51 30.90 -38.84
CA LEU A 137 42.76 31.57 -39.19
C LEU A 137 43.92 30.59 -39.37
N ASP A 138 44.07 29.61 -38.47
CA ASP A 138 45.09 28.54 -38.56
C ASP A 138 44.94 27.73 -39.86
N ARG A 139 43.72 27.62 -40.36
CA ARG A 139 43.35 26.97 -41.63
C ARG A 139 43.44 27.89 -42.85
N ARG A 140 43.95 29.12 -42.69
CA ARG A 140 44.03 30.18 -43.69
C ARG A 140 42.66 30.64 -44.25
N ASP A 141 41.55 30.29 -43.60
CA ASP A 141 40.19 30.75 -43.95
C ASP A 141 39.90 32.11 -43.30
N THR A 142 40.51 33.15 -43.89
CA THR A 142 40.43 34.53 -43.41
C THR A 142 39.00 35.07 -43.42
N LYS A 143 38.14 34.60 -44.35
CA LYS A 143 36.75 35.03 -44.49
C LYS A 143 35.88 34.55 -43.34
N ASN A 144 35.97 33.28 -42.96
CA ASN A 144 35.25 32.80 -41.77
C ASN A 144 35.88 33.30 -40.48
N ALA A 145 37.22 33.45 -40.40
CA ALA A 145 37.87 34.09 -39.25
C ALA A 145 37.31 35.51 -38.98
N LYS A 146 37.29 36.41 -39.97
CA LYS A 146 36.68 37.77 -39.82
C LYS A 146 35.19 37.69 -39.43
N ARG A 147 34.43 36.75 -39.97
CA ARG A 147 33.01 36.54 -39.63
C ARG A 147 32.81 36.07 -38.19
N PHE A 148 33.71 35.25 -37.65
CA PHE A 148 33.63 34.80 -36.25
C PHE A 148 34.14 35.85 -35.28
N LEU A 149 35.14 36.67 -35.64
CA LEU A 149 35.53 37.85 -34.86
C LEU A 149 34.37 38.86 -34.71
N LYS A 150 33.65 39.20 -35.79
CA LYS A 150 32.46 40.07 -35.69
C LYS A 150 31.37 39.52 -34.77
N LYS A 151 31.26 38.19 -34.65
CA LYS A 151 30.33 37.53 -33.71
C LYS A 151 30.86 37.46 -32.28
N ALA A 152 32.18 37.35 -32.10
CA ALA A 152 32.82 37.46 -30.81
C ALA A 152 32.58 38.85 -30.21
N LEU A 153 32.83 39.92 -30.98
CA LEU A 153 32.55 41.29 -30.56
C LEU A 153 31.10 41.48 -30.11
N ALA A 154 30.12 41.09 -30.92
CA ALA A 154 28.70 41.17 -30.54
C ALA A 154 28.33 40.30 -29.31
N SER A 155 29.08 39.23 -29.03
CA SER A 155 28.89 38.41 -27.83
C SER A 155 29.52 39.05 -26.59
N TYR A 156 30.62 39.80 -26.76
CA TYR A 156 31.28 40.58 -25.72
C TYR A 156 30.50 41.85 -25.37
N GLU A 157 29.93 42.53 -26.37
CA GLU A 157 29.03 43.67 -26.18
C GLU A 157 27.76 43.28 -25.37
N ALA A 158 27.29 42.04 -25.53
CA ALA A 158 26.20 41.48 -24.74
C ALA A 158 26.58 41.11 -23.28
N ILE A 159 27.85 41.21 -22.89
CA ILE A 159 28.29 41.11 -21.49
C ILE A 159 28.07 42.49 -20.82
N PRO A 160 27.37 42.58 -19.67
CA PRO A 160 27.21 43.83 -18.93
C PRO A 160 28.55 44.50 -18.64
N SER A 161 28.64 45.83 -18.82
CA SER A 161 29.90 46.59 -18.74
C SER A 161 30.68 46.33 -17.45
N GLY A 162 30.03 46.37 -16.28
CA GLY A 162 30.65 46.07 -14.99
C GLY A 162 31.19 44.64 -14.81
N GLN A 163 30.82 43.71 -15.68
CA GLN A 163 31.29 42.31 -15.66
C GLN A 163 32.41 42.05 -16.70
N ARG A 164 32.72 43.01 -17.58
CA ARG A 164 33.82 42.88 -18.57
C ARG A 164 35.21 42.95 -17.94
N ASN A 165 35.31 43.54 -16.74
CA ASN A 165 36.55 43.65 -15.96
C ASN A 165 36.93 42.36 -15.20
N ARG A 166 36.14 41.28 -15.32
CA ARG A 166 36.55 39.98 -14.76
C ARG A 166 37.77 39.44 -15.48
N ALA A 167 38.71 38.86 -14.74
CA ALA A 167 39.98 38.35 -15.29
C ALA A 167 39.80 37.31 -16.42
N ASP A 168 38.77 36.45 -16.32
CA ASP A 168 38.45 35.48 -17.37
C ASP A 168 37.98 36.17 -18.66
N VAL A 169 37.09 37.15 -18.56
CA VAL A 169 36.60 37.95 -19.70
C VAL A 169 37.73 38.77 -20.31
N GLN A 170 38.59 39.39 -19.51
CA GLN A 170 39.75 40.15 -19.98
C GLN A 170 40.75 39.27 -20.72
N ALA A 171 41.04 38.05 -20.23
CA ALA A 171 41.93 37.11 -20.92
C ALA A 171 41.36 36.65 -22.28
N ILE A 172 40.04 36.43 -22.38
CA ILE A 172 39.37 36.14 -23.66
C ILE A 172 39.41 37.36 -24.58
N HIS A 173 39.24 38.57 -24.04
CA HIS A 173 39.30 39.82 -24.81
C HIS A 173 40.71 40.11 -25.35
N ALA A 174 41.76 39.88 -24.57
CA ALA A 174 43.14 40.00 -25.03
C ALA A 174 43.45 39.03 -26.20
N ARG A 175 42.93 37.80 -26.14
CA ARG A 175 42.99 36.84 -27.27
C ARG A 175 42.21 37.32 -28.49
N TYR A 176 41.05 37.94 -28.30
CA TYR A 176 40.26 38.57 -29.36
C TYR A 176 41.03 39.72 -30.03
N GLU A 177 41.62 40.63 -29.26
CA GLU A 177 42.39 41.77 -29.78
C GLU A 177 43.64 41.32 -30.55
N ALA A 178 44.40 40.36 -30.00
CA ALA A 178 45.55 39.79 -30.71
C ALA A 178 45.17 39.10 -32.03
N LEU A 179 43.97 38.50 -32.11
CA LEU A 179 43.41 37.97 -33.34
C LEU A 179 42.93 39.05 -34.30
N ALA A 180 42.27 40.10 -33.80
CA ALA A 180 41.80 41.22 -34.60
C ALA A 180 42.98 41.97 -35.25
N ALA A 181 44.05 42.22 -34.49
CA ALA A 181 45.29 42.81 -34.97
C ALA A 181 45.93 41.98 -36.10
N LYS A 182 46.07 40.65 -35.90
CA LYS A 182 46.56 39.72 -36.94
C LYS A 182 45.72 39.70 -38.22
N MET A 183 44.45 40.12 -38.15
CA MET A 183 43.51 40.11 -39.27
C MET A 183 43.40 41.45 -40.01
N GLY A 184 44.13 42.48 -39.56
CA GLY A 184 44.25 43.78 -40.21
C GLY A 184 42.99 44.63 -40.15
N ALA A 185 43.02 45.67 -39.32
CA ALA A 185 42.06 46.76 -39.36
C ALA A 185 42.40 47.73 -40.51
N THR A 186 41.85 47.47 -41.69
CA THR A 186 41.41 48.53 -42.61
C THR A 186 40.24 47.99 -43.42
N ALA A 187 39.20 48.81 -43.56
CA ALA A 187 38.10 48.50 -44.44
C ALA A 187 38.51 48.86 -45.88
N THR A 188 38.67 47.85 -46.73
CA THR A 188 38.68 48.01 -48.18
C THR A 188 37.64 47.09 -48.79
N ALA A 189 36.77 47.66 -49.61
CA ALA A 189 35.75 46.93 -50.33
C ALA A 189 36.42 46.11 -51.46
N GLY A 190 36.70 44.85 -51.17
CA GLY A 190 37.19 43.90 -52.17
C GLY A 190 36.06 43.49 -53.12
N THR A 191 35.98 44.14 -54.27
CA THR A 191 35.08 43.79 -55.38
C THR A 191 35.40 42.39 -55.88
N VAL A 192 34.61 41.39 -55.48
CA VAL A 192 34.73 40.04 -56.03
C VAL A 192 33.97 40.01 -57.34
N VAL A 193 34.69 40.01 -58.45
CA VAL A 193 34.16 39.70 -59.79
C VAL A 193 33.53 38.31 -59.73
N ALA A 194 32.20 38.26 -59.79
CA ALA A 194 31.42 37.03 -59.76
C ALA A 194 31.03 36.61 -61.18
N ALA A 195 32.02 36.25 -62.00
CA ALA A 195 31.79 35.54 -63.25
C ALA A 195 31.50 34.05 -62.94
N ALA A 196 30.26 33.74 -62.56
CA ALA A 196 29.70 32.37 -62.56
C ALA A 196 28.17 32.35 -62.37
N SER A 197 27.46 31.66 -63.25
CA SER A 197 26.03 31.31 -63.18
C SER A 197 25.01 32.46 -63.18
N ALA A 198 24.86 33.13 -64.34
CA ALA A 198 23.59 33.78 -64.69
C ALA A 198 22.53 32.74 -65.12
N GLU A 199 22.95 31.68 -65.83
CA GLU A 199 22.12 30.61 -66.46
C GLU A 199 21.30 29.71 -65.50
N SER A 200 21.11 30.07 -64.23
CA SER A 200 20.15 29.35 -63.36
C SER A 200 19.32 30.25 -62.44
N ALA A 201 19.38 31.56 -62.62
CA ALA A 201 18.48 32.51 -61.94
C ALA A 201 17.14 32.65 -62.69
N GLU A 202 17.19 32.68 -64.03
CA GLU A 202 16.01 32.86 -64.90
C GLU A 202 15.02 31.70 -64.79
N THR A 203 15.50 30.45 -64.72
CA THR A 203 14.67 29.22 -64.64
C THR A 203 13.70 29.21 -63.46
N TYR A 204 14.02 29.91 -62.37
CA TYR A 204 13.26 29.90 -61.12
C TYR A 204 12.85 31.31 -60.65
N GLY A 205 13.13 32.37 -61.41
CA GLY A 205 12.79 33.75 -61.04
C GLY A 205 13.44 34.26 -59.74
N LEU A 206 14.56 33.68 -59.30
CA LEU A 206 15.19 33.96 -58.01
C LEU A 206 16.47 34.79 -58.15
N ASP A 207 16.64 35.79 -57.27
CA ASP A 207 17.92 36.49 -57.14
C ASP A 207 19.07 35.53 -56.73
N SER A 208 20.31 35.85 -57.10
CA SER A 208 21.50 35.01 -56.86
C SER A 208 21.69 34.61 -55.38
N LYS A 209 21.32 35.47 -54.43
CA LYS A 209 21.43 35.24 -52.98
C LYS A 209 20.28 34.36 -52.47
N ALA A 210 19.07 34.50 -53.02
CA ALA A 210 17.92 33.64 -52.78
C ALA A 210 18.16 32.23 -53.33
N LEU A 211 18.60 32.11 -54.59
CA LEU A 211 18.95 30.85 -55.23
C LEU A 211 20.06 30.09 -54.46
N LYS A 212 21.12 30.80 -54.06
CA LYS A 212 22.21 30.23 -53.23
C LYS A 212 21.74 29.80 -51.84
N LYS A 213 20.73 30.47 -51.28
CA LYS A 213 20.09 30.08 -50.01
C LYS A 213 19.23 28.83 -50.21
N ALA A 214 18.47 28.74 -51.30
CA ALA A 214 17.61 27.61 -51.66
C ALA A 214 18.42 26.33 -51.94
N LYS A 215 19.40 26.38 -52.86
CA LYS A 215 20.34 25.26 -53.15
C LYS A 215 21.00 24.72 -51.87
N ARG A 216 21.37 25.61 -50.93
CA ARG A 216 21.94 25.21 -49.62
C ARG A 216 20.92 24.54 -48.68
N TYR A 217 19.64 24.86 -48.75
CA TYR A 217 18.60 24.17 -47.96
C TYR A 217 18.18 22.85 -48.62
N ALA A 218 18.11 22.78 -49.95
CA ALA A 218 17.91 21.54 -50.71
C ALA A 218 18.98 20.48 -50.37
N SER A 219 20.26 20.80 -50.53
CA SER A 219 21.37 19.88 -50.17
C SER A 219 21.37 19.47 -48.68
N ARG A 220 20.82 20.30 -47.78
CA ARG A 220 20.66 19.94 -46.36
C ARG A 220 19.44 19.04 -46.11
N PHE A 221 18.36 19.24 -46.85
CA PHE A 221 17.17 18.39 -46.83
C PHE A 221 17.52 17.00 -47.35
N GLU A 222 18.13 16.91 -48.52
CA GLU A 222 18.72 15.70 -49.11
C GLU A 222 19.62 14.97 -48.11
N LYS A 223 20.64 15.64 -47.55
CA LYS A 223 21.51 15.03 -46.53
C LYS A 223 20.75 14.51 -45.31
N LYS A 224 19.66 15.16 -44.90
CA LYS A 224 18.81 14.66 -43.80
C LYS A 224 17.92 13.50 -44.21
N MET A 225 17.56 13.40 -45.48
CA MET A 225 16.90 12.22 -46.04
C MET A 225 17.86 11.03 -46.14
N THR A 226 19.12 11.21 -46.53
CA THR A 226 20.15 10.14 -46.44
C THR A 226 20.37 9.68 -44.99
N GLU A 227 20.41 10.61 -44.04
CA GLU A 227 20.47 10.25 -42.61
C GLU A 227 19.22 9.49 -42.15
N ALA A 228 18.03 9.83 -42.65
CA ALA A 228 16.78 9.14 -42.30
C ALA A 228 16.72 7.73 -42.90
N ASP A 229 17.05 7.59 -44.19
CA ASP A 229 17.04 6.33 -44.93
C ASP A 229 17.89 5.25 -44.27
N ARG A 230 19.09 5.62 -43.78
CA ARG A 230 19.93 4.69 -43.01
C ARG A 230 19.21 4.12 -41.78
N PHE A 231 18.57 4.97 -40.97
CA PHE A 231 17.81 4.52 -39.80
C PHE A 231 16.51 3.79 -40.17
N PHE A 232 15.96 4.05 -41.36
CA PHE A 232 14.81 3.33 -41.91
C PHE A 232 15.20 1.89 -42.25
N GLN A 233 16.33 1.68 -42.93
CA GLN A 233 16.88 0.35 -43.24
C GLN A 233 17.32 -0.40 -41.97
N GLU A 234 17.88 0.29 -40.98
CA GLU A 234 18.20 -0.25 -39.64
C GLU A 234 16.93 -0.60 -38.81
N ASN A 235 15.72 -0.29 -39.31
CA ASN A 235 14.43 -0.41 -38.62
C ASN A 235 14.33 0.38 -37.28
N ASP A 236 15.22 1.35 -37.03
CA ASP A 236 15.09 2.32 -35.94
C ASP A 236 14.17 3.48 -36.35
N TYR A 237 12.88 3.15 -36.45
CA TYR A 237 11.84 4.12 -36.77
C TYR A 237 11.75 5.28 -35.76
N ALA A 238 12.23 5.11 -34.52
CA ALA A 238 12.21 6.18 -33.52
C ALA A 238 13.28 7.25 -33.80
N ILE A 239 14.48 6.86 -34.21
CA ILE A 239 15.52 7.80 -34.65
C ILE A 239 15.21 8.32 -36.06
N CYS A 240 14.72 7.47 -36.97
CA CYS A 240 14.28 7.88 -38.31
C CYS A 240 13.24 9.00 -38.24
N LYS A 241 12.21 8.88 -37.38
CA LYS A 241 11.18 9.91 -37.20
C LYS A 241 11.77 11.27 -36.80
N ARG A 242 12.81 11.29 -35.96
CA ARG A 242 13.50 12.53 -35.58
C ARG A 242 14.24 13.16 -36.77
N ARG A 243 14.85 12.35 -37.63
CA ARG A 243 15.52 12.83 -38.86
C ARG A 243 14.54 13.39 -39.87
N LEU A 244 13.39 12.73 -40.07
CA LEU A 244 12.30 13.22 -40.91
C LEU A 244 11.77 14.58 -40.42
N ILE A 245 11.49 14.73 -39.13
CA ILE A 245 11.06 16.03 -38.54
C ILE A 245 12.11 17.14 -38.76
N ASP A 246 13.41 16.83 -38.78
CA ASP A 246 14.46 17.80 -39.09
C ASP A 246 14.61 18.06 -40.61
N ALA A 247 14.32 17.07 -41.46
CA ALA A 247 14.27 17.20 -42.91
C ALA A 247 13.10 18.12 -43.34
N GLU A 248 11.91 17.92 -42.79
CA GLU A 248 10.72 18.77 -43.00
C GLU A 248 11.01 20.25 -42.70
N LYS A 249 11.64 20.54 -41.56
CA LYS A 249 12.09 21.89 -41.17
C LYS A 249 13.14 22.50 -42.11
N LEU A 250 13.78 21.71 -42.97
CA LEU A 250 14.71 22.18 -44.00
C LEU A 250 14.00 22.34 -45.35
N TYR A 251 13.09 21.44 -45.70
CA TYR A 251 12.20 21.55 -46.87
C TYR A 251 11.40 22.87 -46.84
N VAL A 252 10.76 23.19 -45.71
CA VAL A 252 10.01 24.46 -45.51
C VAL A 252 10.90 25.72 -45.64
N LYS A 253 12.24 25.59 -45.63
CA LYS A 253 13.18 26.71 -45.82
C LYS A 253 13.70 26.84 -47.26
N ILE A 254 13.32 25.92 -48.15
CA ILE A 254 13.47 26.04 -49.60
C ILE A 254 12.33 26.94 -50.09
N GLY A 255 12.63 27.97 -50.88
CA GLY A 255 11.60 28.87 -51.44
C GLY A 255 10.67 28.10 -52.39
N PRO A 256 9.36 28.43 -52.47
CA PRO A 256 8.40 27.71 -53.30
C PRO A 256 8.84 27.54 -54.76
N GLU A 257 9.54 28.55 -55.28
CA GLU A 257 10.07 28.61 -56.65
C GLU A 257 11.12 27.52 -56.89
N PHE A 258 11.96 27.24 -55.89
CA PHE A 258 12.99 26.19 -55.93
C PHE A 258 12.51 24.85 -55.38
N GLN A 259 11.28 24.76 -54.84
CA GLN A 259 10.67 23.46 -54.51
C GLN A 259 10.26 22.69 -55.76
N GLN A 260 10.10 23.36 -56.91
CA GLN A 260 9.82 22.74 -58.20
C GLN A 260 11.05 22.07 -58.86
N ASP A 261 12.24 22.23 -58.28
CA ASP A 261 13.45 21.57 -58.77
C ASP A 261 13.29 20.03 -58.73
N PRO A 262 13.59 19.29 -59.82
CA PRO A 262 13.35 17.85 -59.89
C PRO A 262 14.05 17.04 -58.78
N GLY A 263 15.24 17.47 -58.33
CA GLY A 263 15.95 16.81 -57.23
C GLY A 263 15.26 17.04 -55.88
N VAL A 264 14.71 18.24 -55.67
CA VAL A 264 13.91 18.57 -54.47
C VAL A 264 12.59 17.79 -54.47
N GLN A 265 11.91 17.70 -55.61
CA GLN A 265 10.67 16.91 -55.75
C GLN A 265 10.90 15.41 -55.51
N ALA A 266 11.94 14.82 -56.12
CA ALA A 266 12.29 13.42 -55.88
C ALA A 266 12.57 13.15 -54.39
N THR A 267 13.39 13.99 -53.75
CA THR A 267 13.71 13.90 -52.32
C THR A 267 12.45 14.07 -51.45
N LYS A 268 11.51 14.93 -51.85
CA LYS A 268 10.24 15.16 -51.14
C LYS A 268 9.30 13.96 -51.23
N LYS A 269 9.23 13.29 -52.39
CA LYS A 269 8.48 12.04 -52.56
C LYS A 269 8.99 10.95 -51.60
N THR A 270 10.31 10.72 -51.57
CA THR A 270 10.93 9.77 -50.62
C THR A 270 10.66 10.14 -49.16
N PHE A 271 10.64 11.43 -48.83
CA PHE A 271 10.26 11.91 -47.49
C PHE A 271 8.83 11.53 -47.13
N ASP A 272 7.85 11.74 -48.02
CA ASP A 272 6.44 11.47 -47.73
C ASP A 272 6.17 9.98 -47.55
N GLU A 273 6.71 9.14 -48.44
CA GLU A 273 6.61 7.68 -48.39
C GLU A 273 7.20 7.13 -47.07
N MET A 274 8.43 7.53 -46.74
CA MET A 274 9.12 7.10 -45.52
C MET A 274 8.43 7.61 -44.25
N ASN A 275 7.95 8.86 -44.25
CA ASN A 275 7.27 9.45 -43.09
C ASN A 275 5.92 8.78 -42.79
N ALA A 276 5.17 8.37 -43.82
CA ALA A 276 3.93 7.61 -43.63
C ALA A 276 4.17 6.27 -42.92
N ILE A 277 5.17 5.49 -43.39
CA ILE A 277 5.52 4.19 -42.81
C ILE A 277 6.05 4.36 -41.38
N VAL A 278 7.04 5.24 -41.20
CA VAL A 278 7.69 5.48 -39.90
C VAL A 278 6.70 5.99 -38.86
N THR A 279 5.79 6.90 -39.24
CA THR A 279 4.79 7.43 -38.29
C THR A 279 3.79 6.35 -37.87
N ARG A 280 3.35 5.48 -38.80
CA ARG A 280 2.49 4.33 -38.48
C ARG A 280 3.19 3.33 -37.56
N ALA A 281 4.43 2.95 -37.87
CA ALA A 281 5.19 1.99 -37.08
C ALA A 281 5.50 2.49 -35.66
N VAL A 282 5.87 3.77 -35.49
CA VAL A 282 6.09 4.37 -34.17
C VAL A 282 4.79 4.48 -33.37
N ALA A 283 3.66 4.78 -34.02
CA ALA A 283 2.35 4.80 -33.35
C ALA A 283 1.93 3.40 -32.87
N ALA A 284 1.98 2.40 -33.74
CA ALA A 284 1.65 1.01 -33.40
C ALA A 284 2.56 0.45 -32.29
N ARG A 285 3.87 0.74 -32.33
CA ARG A 285 4.79 0.35 -31.26
C ARG A 285 4.45 1.02 -29.92
N LYS A 286 4.06 2.30 -29.93
CA LYS A 286 3.65 3.02 -28.72
C LYS A 286 2.38 2.42 -28.13
N GLU A 287 1.36 2.20 -28.96
CA GLU A 287 0.11 1.56 -28.57
C GLU A 287 0.32 0.15 -28.00
N GLY A 288 1.15 -0.67 -28.65
CA GLY A 288 1.52 -2.00 -28.16
C GLY A 288 2.27 -1.98 -26.83
N ILE A 289 3.11 -0.97 -26.57
CA ILE A 289 3.75 -0.76 -25.27
C ILE A 289 2.72 -0.30 -24.22
N GLU A 290 1.79 0.58 -24.58
CA GLU A 290 0.73 1.06 -23.68
C GLU A 290 -0.20 -0.09 -23.26
N LYS A 291 -0.67 -0.92 -24.21
CA LYS A 291 -1.45 -2.15 -23.94
C LYS A 291 -0.69 -3.16 -23.07
N LYS A 292 0.60 -3.41 -23.33
CA LYS A 292 1.43 -4.29 -22.48
C LYS A 292 1.60 -3.75 -21.05
N ASN A 293 1.79 -2.43 -20.90
CA ASN A 293 1.90 -1.79 -19.59
C ASN A 293 0.57 -1.78 -18.83
N GLU A 294 -0.55 -1.68 -19.53
CA GLU A 294 -1.90 -1.80 -18.96
C GLU A 294 -2.15 -3.21 -18.44
N MET A 295 -1.93 -4.25 -19.26
CA MET A 295 -2.04 -5.65 -18.82
C MET A 295 -1.10 -5.98 -17.65
N LEU A 296 0.14 -5.47 -17.66
CA LEU A 296 1.05 -5.63 -16.52
C LEU A 296 0.49 -5.01 -15.23
N ARG A 297 -0.09 -3.80 -15.31
CA ARG A 297 -0.73 -3.14 -14.15
C ARG A 297 -1.96 -3.89 -13.67
N LEU A 298 -2.78 -4.44 -14.58
CA LEU A 298 -3.93 -5.26 -14.24
C LEU A 298 -3.49 -6.53 -13.50
N ARG A 299 -2.52 -7.27 -14.04
CA ARG A 299 -1.92 -8.46 -13.41
C ARG A 299 -1.41 -8.16 -11.99
N THR A 300 -0.53 -7.16 -11.83
CA THR A 300 0.04 -6.82 -10.50
C THR A 300 -1.02 -6.39 -9.49
N ARG A 301 -2.07 -5.67 -9.92
CA ARG A 301 -3.17 -5.27 -9.02
C ARG A 301 -4.04 -6.48 -8.65
N PHE A 302 -4.42 -7.30 -9.62
CA PHE A 302 -5.17 -8.53 -9.38
C PHE A 302 -4.44 -9.46 -8.40
N GLU A 303 -3.15 -9.73 -8.62
CA GLU A 303 -2.31 -10.51 -7.70
C GLU A 303 -2.21 -9.92 -6.29
N SER A 304 -2.35 -8.60 -6.13
CA SER A 304 -2.40 -7.95 -4.82
C SER A 304 -3.76 -8.13 -4.15
N GLU A 305 -4.86 -7.99 -4.90
CA GLU A 305 -6.21 -8.20 -4.39
C GLU A 305 -6.46 -9.66 -4.00
N VAL A 306 -5.94 -10.61 -4.79
CA VAL A 306 -5.99 -12.04 -4.49
C VAL A 306 -5.23 -12.34 -3.19
N ARG A 307 -4.00 -11.82 -3.02
CA ARG A 307 -3.24 -11.97 -1.77
C ARG A 307 -3.96 -11.38 -0.56
N ASN A 308 -4.58 -10.21 -0.70
CA ASN A 308 -5.38 -9.60 0.37
C ASN A 308 -6.58 -10.47 0.78
N ASN A 309 -7.13 -11.28 -0.13
CA ASN A 309 -8.28 -12.15 0.10
C ASN A 309 -7.93 -13.65 0.24
N ALA A 310 -6.64 -14.03 0.18
CA ALA A 310 -6.19 -15.41 0.00
C ALA A 310 -6.76 -16.39 1.05
N ARG A 311 -6.85 -15.97 2.32
CA ARG A 311 -7.45 -16.77 3.39
C ARG A 311 -8.94 -17.05 3.17
N ILE A 312 -9.69 -16.09 2.61
CA ILE A 312 -11.12 -16.29 2.37
C ILE A 312 -11.33 -17.08 1.07
N LEU A 313 -10.51 -16.83 0.05
CA LEU A 313 -10.49 -17.61 -1.19
C LEU A 313 -10.20 -19.10 -0.94
N SER A 314 -9.27 -19.45 -0.04
CA SER A 314 -9.00 -20.85 0.29
C SER A 314 -10.14 -21.55 1.04
N TYR A 315 -10.93 -20.83 1.84
CA TYR A 315 -12.19 -21.38 2.37
C TYR A 315 -13.26 -21.54 1.28
N LEU A 316 -13.36 -20.61 0.31
CA LEU A 316 -14.27 -20.79 -0.83
C LEU A 316 -13.86 -21.98 -1.69
N GLN A 317 -12.56 -22.15 -1.95
CA GLN A 317 -11.99 -23.33 -2.59
C GLN A 317 -12.36 -24.61 -1.84
N ALA A 318 -12.17 -24.67 -0.52
CA ALA A 318 -12.60 -25.80 0.30
C ALA A 318 -14.12 -26.05 0.18
N GLY A 319 -14.94 -25.01 0.07
CA GLY A 319 -16.38 -25.12 -0.16
C GLY A 319 -16.75 -25.66 -1.55
N ARG A 320 -16.09 -25.19 -2.61
CA ARG A 320 -16.21 -25.69 -3.99
C ARG A 320 -15.82 -27.16 -4.09
N ASP A 321 -14.68 -27.50 -3.50
CA ASP A 321 -14.08 -28.83 -3.53
C ASP A 321 -14.76 -29.80 -2.52
N GLY A 322 -15.79 -29.32 -1.81
CA GLY A 322 -16.63 -30.11 -0.93
C GLY A 322 -15.93 -30.61 0.34
N GLN A 323 -14.91 -29.90 0.80
CA GLN A 323 -14.18 -30.17 2.04
C GLN A 323 -14.89 -29.56 3.27
N THR A 324 -14.31 -29.77 4.45
CA THR A 324 -14.75 -29.22 5.73
C THR A 324 -13.57 -28.57 6.44
N VAL A 325 -13.87 -27.72 7.43
CA VAL A 325 -12.86 -27.20 8.36
C VAL A 325 -12.96 -27.91 9.72
N ASN A 326 -11.85 -27.92 10.47
CA ASN A 326 -11.72 -28.66 11.73
C ASN A 326 -12.71 -28.27 12.83
N SER A 327 -13.36 -27.10 12.75
CA SER A 327 -14.38 -26.68 13.72
C SER A 327 -15.28 -25.55 13.18
N LEU A 328 -16.47 -25.38 13.75
CA LEU A 328 -17.35 -24.24 13.46
C LEU A 328 -16.71 -22.87 13.77
N VAL A 329 -15.81 -22.80 14.76
CA VAL A 329 -15.05 -21.57 15.11
C VAL A 329 -14.11 -21.18 13.96
N SER A 330 -13.57 -22.17 13.24
CA SER A 330 -12.69 -21.94 12.10
C SER A 330 -13.38 -21.25 10.91
N LEU A 331 -14.72 -21.08 10.94
CA LEU A 331 -15.49 -20.33 9.95
C LEU A 331 -15.68 -18.84 10.30
N GLU A 332 -15.41 -18.40 11.54
CA GLU A 332 -15.56 -16.99 11.98
C GLU A 332 -14.95 -15.95 11.00
N PRO A 333 -13.72 -16.11 10.47
CA PRO A 333 -13.12 -15.14 9.56
C PRO A 333 -13.92 -14.94 8.27
N LEU A 334 -14.65 -15.98 7.84
CA LEU A 334 -15.45 -15.98 6.64
C LEU A 334 -16.78 -15.23 6.83
N PHE A 335 -17.23 -15.02 8.07
CA PHE A 335 -18.43 -14.22 8.36
C PHE A 335 -18.08 -12.77 8.71
N GLU A 336 -17.02 -12.55 9.48
CA GLU A 336 -16.58 -11.19 9.87
C GLU A 336 -16.09 -10.37 8.67
N ASN A 337 -15.39 -11.00 7.73
CA ASN A 337 -14.76 -10.30 6.60
C ASN A 337 -15.46 -10.57 5.25
N PHE A 338 -16.67 -11.15 5.22
CA PHE A 338 -17.32 -11.56 3.97
C PHE A 338 -17.54 -10.39 2.98
N GLY A 339 -17.82 -9.18 3.47
CA GLY A 339 -18.04 -8.00 2.63
C GLY A 339 -16.81 -7.57 1.80
N ALA A 340 -15.61 -8.03 2.17
CA ALA A 340 -14.42 -7.90 1.32
C ALA A 340 -14.58 -8.66 0.00
N LEU A 341 -15.22 -9.85 0.01
CA LEU A 341 -15.48 -10.62 -1.20
C LEU A 341 -16.56 -10.01 -2.10
N ASP A 342 -17.57 -9.33 -1.53
CA ASP A 342 -18.55 -8.59 -2.35
C ASP A 342 -17.86 -7.46 -3.12
N THR A 343 -16.92 -6.76 -2.46
CA THR A 343 -16.07 -5.73 -3.06
C THR A 343 -15.10 -6.30 -4.09
N PHE A 344 -14.48 -7.46 -3.80
CA PHE A 344 -13.58 -8.16 -4.70
C PHE A 344 -14.30 -8.66 -5.96
N HIS A 345 -15.48 -9.26 -5.81
CA HIS A 345 -16.32 -9.71 -6.92
C HIS A 345 -16.75 -8.55 -7.84
N ALA A 346 -17.21 -7.43 -7.27
CA ALA A 346 -17.50 -6.24 -8.05
C ALA A 346 -16.25 -5.73 -8.80
N THR A 347 -15.10 -5.71 -8.13
CA THR A 347 -13.82 -5.31 -8.73
C THR A 347 -13.38 -6.25 -9.86
N CYS A 348 -13.63 -7.56 -9.74
CA CYS A 348 -13.38 -8.53 -10.81
C CYS A 348 -14.21 -8.22 -12.05
N ARG A 349 -15.52 -8.01 -11.89
CA ARG A 349 -16.45 -7.69 -12.99
C ARG A 349 -16.21 -6.31 -13.63
N GLU A 350 -15.73 -5.33 -12.87
CA GLU A 350 -15.50 -3.96 -13.36
C GLU A 350 -14.10 -3.75 -13.98
N LYS A 351 -13.06 -4.35 -13.40
CA LYS A 351 -11.66 -3.93 -13.65
C LYS A 351 -10.77 -5.04 -14.20
N TYR A 352 -11.14 -6.30 -14.04
CA TYR A 352 -10.28 -7.44 -14.37
C TYR A 352 -10.83 -8.33 -15.49
N THR A 353 -11.96 -7.99 -16.12
CA THR A 353 -12.57 -8.74 -17.23
C THR A 353 -11.59 -8.98 -18.39
N LEU A 354 -10.80 -7.96 -18.76
CA LEU A 354 -9.75 -8.09 -19.79
C LEU A 354 -8.65 -9.10 -19.40
N LEU A 355 -8.39 -9.28 -18.10
CA LEU A 355 -7.43 -10.27 -17.60
C LEU A 355 -7.99 -11.69 -17.72
N LEU A 356 -9.29 -11.88 -17.43
CA LEU A 356 -9.99 -13.14 -17.66
C LEU A 356 -10.03 -13.52 -19.14
N GLU A 357 -10.20 -12.54 -20.04
CA GLU A 357 -10.23 -12.77 -21.49
C GLU A 357 -8.85 -13.13 -22.07
N GLN A 358 -7.77 -12.50 -21.60
CA GLN A 358 -6.42 -12.66 -22.19
C GLN A 358 -5.52 -13.68 -21.48
N ASP A 359 -5.69 -13.89 -20.17
CA ASP A 359 -4.84 -14.77 -19.36
C ASP A 359 -5.66 -15.69 -18.40
N PRO A 360 -6.73 -16.38 -18.84
CA PRO A 360 -7.63 -17.13 -17.94
C PRO A 360 -6.91 -18.21 -17.11
N ASP A 361 -5.93 -18.88 -17.70
CA ASP A 361 -5.22 -20.02 -17.09
C ASP A 361 -3.94 -19.60 -16.34
N ARG A 362 -3.68 -18.29 -16.18
CA ARG A 362 -2.55 -17.79 -15.37
C ARG A 362 -2.76 -18.15 -13.90
N GLU A 363 -1.82 -18.89 -13.32
CA GLU A 363 -1.80 -19.18 -11.88
C GLU A 363 -1.42 -17.95 -11.04
N VAL A 364 -2.14 -17.78 -9.92
CA VAL A 364 -1.94 -16.75 -8.88
C VAL A 364 -2.30 -17.39 -7.53
N GLU A 365 -1.35 -17.43 -6.59
CA GLU A 365 -1.56 -18.00 -5.24
C GLU A 365 -2.13 -19.44 -5.22
N GLY A 366 -1.82 -20.25 -6.25
CA GLY A 366 -2.25 -21.65 -6.36
C GLY A 366 -3.61 -21.88 -7.05
N GLU A 367 -4.25 -20.83 -7.57
CA GLU A 367 -5.49 -20.90 -8.37
C GLU A 367 -5.32 -20.14 -9.68
N THR A 368 -6.06 -20.51 -10.74
CA THR A 368 -6.03 -19.75 -12.01
C THR A 368 -6.87 -18.48 -11.94
N VAL A 369 -6.59 -17.47 -12.79
CA VAL A 369 -7.44 -16.26 -12.93
C VAL A 369 -8.91 -16.64 -13.11
N LYS A 370 -9.20 -17.60 -14.00
CA LYS A 370 -10.55 -18.14 -14.24
C LYS A 370 -11.18 -18.74 -12.98
N SER A 371 -10.42 -19.54 -12.24
CA SER A 371 -10.85 -20.15 -10.98
C SER A 371 -11.15 -19.10 -9.90
N ILE A 372 -10.30 -18.08 -9.77
CA ILE A 372 -10.51 -16.97 -8.82
C ILE A 372 -11.78 -16.17 -9.15
N PHE A 373 -12.08 -15.97 -10.44
CA PHE A 373 -13.33 -15.36 -10.88
C PHE A 373 -14.55 -16.21 -10.52
N ASP A 374 -14.50 -17.53 -10.76
CA ASP A 374 -15.53 -18.48 -10.35
C ASP A 374 -15.76 -18.45 -8.82
N LEU A 375 -14.69 -18.50 -8.01
CA LEU A 375 -14.76 -18.38 -6.56
C LEU A 375 -15.42 -17.06 -6.13
N ALA A 376 -15.11 -15.94 -6.78
CA ALA A 376 -15.70 -14.64 -6.47
C ALA A 376 -17.18 -14.53 -6.88
N GLU A 377 -17.56 -15.09 -8.02
CA GLU A 377 -18.94 -15.13 -8.53
C GLU A 377 -19.82 -16.04 -7.66
N ASN A 378 -19.36 -17.27 -7.41
CA ASN A 378 -20.07 -18.31 -6.66
C ASN A 378 -19.80 -18.27 -5.14
N ARG A 379 -19.17 -17.21 -4.62
CA ARG A 379 -18.77 -17.04 -3.19
C ARG A 379 -19.85 -17.39 -2.17
N LEU A 380 -21.12 -17.06 -2.44
CA LEU A 380 -22.24 -17.35 -1.55
C LEU A 380 -22.57 -18.85 -1.52
N ALA A 381 -22.55 -19.50 -2.69
CA ALA A 381 -22.78 -20.93 -2.82
C ALA A 381 -21.67 -21.72 -2.13
N TYR A 382 -20.40 -21.38 -2.40
CA TYR A 382 -19.25 -22.10 -1.82
C TYR A 382 -19.10 -21.85 -0.32
N ARG A 383 -19.36 -20.63 0.18
CA ARG A 383 -19.53 -20.39 1.62
C ARG A 383 -20.55 -21.34 2.23
N ASN A 384 -21.75 -21.37 1.65
CA ASN A 384 -22.87 -22.09 2.24
C ASN A 384 -22.64 -23.60 2.17
N ALA A 385 -21.99 -24.11 1.11
CA ALA A 385 -21.55 -25.49 1.01
C ALA A 385 -20.53 -25.86 2.11
N LEU A 386 -19.49 -25.05 2.31
CA LEU A 386 -18.50 -25.29 3.39
C LEU A 386 -19.15 -25.26 4.78
N ALA A 387 -20.00 -24.26 5.03
CA ALA A 387 -20.67 -24.09 6.31
C ALA A 387 -21.61 -25.26 6.61
N GLN A 388 -22.41 -25.69 5.63
CA GLN A 388 -23.31 -26.84 5.76
C GLN A 388 -22.53 -28.12 6.09
N LYS A 389 -21.53 -28.49 5.28
CA LYS A 389 -20.74 -29.70 5.55
C LYS A 389 -20.03 -29.66 6.91
N THR A 390 -19.55 -28.49 7.32
CA THR A 390 -18.89 -28.33 8.64
C THR A 390 -19.89 -28.48 9.79
N ILE A 391 -21.12 -27.96 9.65
CA ILE A 391 -22.22 -28.19 10.60
C ILE A 391 -22.54 -29.69 10.68
N ASP A 392 -22.74 -30.35 9.53
CA ASP A 392 -23.12 -31.77 9.48
C ASP A 392 -22.05 -32.66 10.14
N GLN A 393 -20.76 -32.38 9.88
CA GLN A 393 -19.65 -33.07 10.53
C GLN A 393 -19.56 -32.81 12.04
N ASP A 394 -19.70 -31.56 12.50
CA ASP A 394 -19.64 -31.23 13.94
C ASP A 394 -20.78 -31.92 14.70
N LEU A 395 -22.02 -31.79 14.21
CA LEU A 395 -23.19 -32.44 14.83
C LEU A 395 -23.08 -33.98 14.83
N ALA A 396 -22.67 -34.59 13.71
CA ALA A 396 -22.44 -36.03 13.66
C ALA A 396 -21.35 -36.50 14.63
N SER A 397 -20.27 -35.71 14.79
CA SER A 397 -19.19 -35.98 15.73
C SER A 397 -19.67 -35.90 17.19
N GLN A 398 -20.53 -34.93 17.52
CA GLN A 398 -21.13 -34.82 18.86
C GLN A 398 -22.07 -35.98 19.16
N VAL A 399 -22.95 -36.36 18.21
CA VAL A 399 -23.82 -37.55 18.35
C VAL A 399 -23.00 -38.82 18.55
N ALA A 400 -21.92 -39.02 17.78
CA ALA A 400 -21.02 -40.16 17.96
C ALA A 400 -20.31 -40.14 19.32
N PHE A 401 -19.89 -38.97 19.80
CA PHE A 401 -19.29 -38.79 21.12
C PHE A 401 -20.28 -39.13 22.24
N PHE A 402 -21.51 -38.63 22.21
CA PHE A 402 -22.51 -38.90 23.25
C PHE A 402 -22.97 -40.37 23.24
N ASN A 403 -23.13 -40.99 22.07
CA ASN A 403 -23.39 -42.44 21.96
C ASN A 403 -22.27 -43.26 22.61
N LYS A 404 -21.00 -42.94 22.30
CA LYS A 404 -19.82 -43.60 22.88
C LYS A 404 -19.70 -43.37 24.38
N ALA A 405 -20.05 -42.17 24.86
CA ALA A 405 -20.11 -41.86 26.28
C ALA A 405 -21.18 -42.70 26.98
N ASN A 406 -22.40 -42.75 26.43
CA ASN A 406 -23.53 -43.52 26.96
C ASN A 406 -23.24 -45.04 27.03
N ALA A 407 -22.66 -45.61 25.98
CA ALA A 407 -22.18 -47.00 25.98
C ALA A 407 -21.12 -47.22 27.08
N GLY A 408 -20.18 -46.28 27.25
CA GLY A 408 -19.22 -46.28 28.36
C GLY A 408 -19.87 -46.33 29.75
N ILE A 409 -20.98 -45.61 29.94
CA ILE A 409 -21.77 -45.69 31.18
C ILE A 409 -22.34 -47.10 31.35
N LEU A 410 -23.10 -47.58 30.36
CA LEU A 410 -23.90 -48.81 30.47
C LEU A 410 -23.05 -50.09 30.59
N GLU A 411 -22.00 -50.19 29.77
CA GLU A 411 -21.10 -51.35 29.69
C GLU A 411 -20.00 -51.34 30.77
N LYS A 412 -19.38 -50.17 30.98
CA LYS A 412 -18.12 -50.07 31.73
C LYS A 412 -18.27 -49.32 33.06
N ASN A 413 -19.46 -48.80 33.35
CA ASN A 413 -19.75 -47.93 34.51
C ASN A 413 -18.86 -46.67 34.53
N LEU A 414 -18.40 -46.21 33.35
CA LEU A 414 -17.46 -45.11 33.17
C LEU A 414 -18.12 -43.92 32.47
N VAL A 415 -18.02 -42.73 33.07
CA VAL A 415 -18.53 -41.46 32.52
C VAL A 415 -17.38 -40.48 32.33
N VAL A 416 -17.47 -39.57 31.36
CA VAL A 416 -16.56 -38.41 31.28
C VAL A 416 -16.93 -37.43 32.39
N SER A 417 -15.95 -36.93 33.15
CA SER A 417 -16.20 -36.09 34.32
C SER A 417 -16.90 -34.77 34.00
N GLY A 418 -16.65 -34.18 32.82
CA GLY A 418 -17.36 -32.99 32.35
C GLY A 418 -18.86 -33.27 32.24
N ILE A 419 -19.23 -34.25 31.39
CA ILE A 419 -20.62 -34.72 31.24
C ILE A 419 -21.29 -34.94 32.61
N LEU A 420 -20.61 -35.61 33.55
CA LEU A 420 -21.18 -35.89 34.87
C LEU A 420 -21.39 -34.62 35.72
N ASN A 421 -20.54 -33.59 35.61
CA ASN A 421 -20.79 -32.28 36.22
C ASN A 421 -22.02 -31.62 35.57
N ASP A 422 -22.05 -31.58 34.24
CA ASP A 422 -23.07 -30.87 33.47
C ASP A 422 -24.47 -31.47 33.65
N LEU A 423 -24.58 -32.79 33.85
CA LEU A 423 -25.86 -33.47 34.12
C LEU A 423 -26.55 -32.99 35.41
N HIS A 424 -25.77 -32.48 36.37
CA HIS A 424 -26.22 -32.04 37.70
C HIS A 424 -26.26 -30.51 37.87
N LEU A 425 -25.63 -29.74 36.97
CA LEU A 425 -25.84 -28.31 36.87
C LEU A 425 -27.18 -28.01 36.17
N THR A 426 -27.87 -26.95 36.61
CA THR A 426 -29.15 -26.51 36.01
C THR A 426 -29.03 -26.14 34.53
N ASN A 427 -27.82 -25.81 34.08
CA ASN A 427 -27.45 -25.66 32.67
C ASN A 427 -26.50 -26.79 32.26
N PHE A 428 -27.00 -27.75 31.48
CA PHE A 428 -26.20 -28.69 30.67
C PHE A 428 -25.55 -27.95 29.48
N GLY A 429 -24.97 -26.77 29.72
CA GLY A 429 -24.79 -25.71 28.71
C GLY A 429 -23.44 -25.75 28.00
N GLU A 430 -22.34 -25.99 28.72
CA GLU A 430 -21.00 -26.02 28.10
C GLU A 430 -20.85 -27.12 27.02
N PRO A 431 -21.39 -28.34 27.17
CA PRO A 431 -21.39 -29.35 26.09
C PRO A 431 -22.19 -28.94 24.85
N LEU A 432 -23.25 -28.14 25.04
CA LEU A 432 -24.15 -27.71 23.96
C LEU A 432 -23.64 -26.47 23.20
N ASN A 433 -22.39 -26.06 23.42
CA ASN A 433 -21.71 -25.00 22.67
C ASN A 433 -21.74 -25.24 21.14
N CYS A 434 -21.73 -26.51 20.71
CA CYS A 434 -21.95 -26.91 19.30
C CYS A 434 -23.29 -26.41 18.74
N ILE A 435 -24.39 -26.48 19.50
CA ILE A 435 -25.73 -25.99 19.09
C ILE A 435 -25.72 -24.47 18.96
N THR A 436 -25.14 -23.75 19.94
CA THR A 436 -25.05 -22.29 19.92
C THR A 436 -24.22 -21.81 18.71
N LYS A 437 -23.07 -22.43 18.46
CA LYS A 437 -22.23 -22.16 17.28
C LYS A 437 -22.95 -22.50 15.98
N THR A 438 -23.59 -23.65 15.89
CA THR A 438 -24.39 -24.05 14.72
C THR A 438 -25.46 -23.00 14.41
N ARG A 439 -26.23 -22.55 15.41
CA ARG A 439 -27.25 -21.50 15.24
C ARG A 439 -26.65 -20.16 14.80
N ALA A 440 -25.49 -19.78 15.33
CA ALA A 440 -24.77 -18.57 14.90
C ALA A 440 -24.34 -18.66 13.43
N VAL A 441 -23.77 -19.78 13.00
CA VAL A 441 -23.36 -20.04 11.61
C VAL A 441 -24.58 -20.07 10.67
N CYS A 442 -25.67 -20.77 11.04
CA CYS A 442 -26.92 -20.77 10.27
C CYS A 442 -27.48 -19.36 10.09
N LYS A 443 -27.51 -18.56 11.17
CA LYS A 443 -27.96 -17.15 11.13
C LYS A 443 -27.08 -16.29 10.23
N ALA A 444 -25.76 -16.47 10.25
CA ALA A 444 -24.82 -15.70 9.42
C ALA A 444 -24.85 -16.09 7.92
N THR A 445 -25.21 -17.35 7.62
CA THR A 445 -25.21 -17.90 6.25
C THR A 445 -26.57 -17.87 5.57
N GLY A 446 -27.65 -17.79 6.34
CA GLY A 446 -29.03 -17.99 5.88
C GLY A 446 -29.42 -19.46 5.74
N LEU A 447 -28.58 -20.40 6.20
CA LEU A 447 -28.87 -21.83 6.16
C LEU A 447 -29.98 -22.22 7.17
N PRO A 448 -30.81 -23.22 6.85
CA PRO A 448 -31.79 -23.75 7.79
C PRO A 448 -31.09 -24.36 9.00
N VAL A 449 -31.63 -24.13 10.19
CA VAL A 449 -31.13 -24.75 11.42
C VAL A 449 -31.53 -26.24 11.43
N PRO A 450 -30.61 -27.20 11.61
CA PRO A 450 -30.92 -28.63 11.64
C PRO A 450 -31.58 -29.04 12.97
N ILE A 451 -32.86 -28.72 13.12
CA ILE A 451 -33.62 -28.89 14.37
C ILE A 451 -33.60 -30.35 14.85
N GLU A 452 -33.81 -31.32 13.97
CA GLU A 452 -33.87 -32.75 14.33
C GLU A 452 -32.58 -33.21 15.03
N LYS A 453 -31.41 -32.88 14.46
CA LYS A 453 -30.09 -33.19 15.05
C LYS A 453 -29.84 -32.44 16.36
N ILE A 454 -30.37 -31.23 16.49
CA ILE A 454 -30.28 -30.42 17.72
C ILE A 454 -31.13 -31.03 18.85
N GLU A 455 -32.34 -31.52 18.55
CA GLU A 455 -33.17 -32.21 19.55
C GLU A 455 -32.62 -33.61 19.89
N GLU A 456 -32.05 -34.34 18.93
CA GLU A 456 -31.29 -35.59 19.19
C GLU A 456 -30.14 -35.34 20.18
N ILE A 457 -29.35 -34.28 19.97
CA ILE A 457 -28.23 -33.92 20.87
C ILE A 457 -28.75 -33.56 22.27
N LYS A 458 -29.84 -32.81 22.40
CA LYS A 458 -30.44 -32.48 23.71
C LYS A 458 -30.97 -33.73 24.43
N ALA A 459 -31.60 -34.66 23.72
CA ALA A 459 -32.16 -35.89 24.29
C ALA A 459 -31.08 -36.78 24.96
N PHE A 460 -29.81 -36.63 24.61
CA PHE A 460 -28.72 -37.29 25.35
C PHE A 460 -28.64 -36.86 26.81
N GLN A 461 -29.06 -35.65 27.21
CA GLN A 461 -29.03 -35.26 28.62
C GLN A 461 -29.85 -36.24 29.49
N ASP A 462 -31.10 -36.50 29.10
CA ASP A 462 -31.97 -37.40 29.86
C ASP A 462 -31.63 -38.87 29.65
N THR A 463 -31.13 -39.24 28.46
CA THR A 463 -30.55 -40.57 28.19
C THR A 463 -29.39 -40.87 29.15
N LEU A 464 -28.46 -39.93 29.34
CA LEU A 464 -27.32 -40.08 30.22
C LEU A 464 -27.75 -40.10 31.70
N LYS A 465 -28.71 -39.27 32.12
CA LYS A 465 -29.32 -39.35 33.47
C LYS A 465 -29.92 -40.74 33.73
N ALA A 466 -30.65 -41.30 32.77
CA ALA A 466 -31.24 -42.63 32.87
C ALA A 466 -30.17 -43.73 32.97
N SER A 467 -29.11 -43.65 32.15
CA SER A 467 -27.97 -44.57 32.21
C SER A 467 -27.22 -44.52 33.54
N VAL A 468 -26.93 -43.33 34.08
CA VAL A 468 -26.31 -43.14 35.41
C VAL A 468 -27.19 -43.77 36.51
N LYS A 469 -28.50 -43.49 36.49
CA LYS A 469 -29.48 -44.06 37.44
C LYS A 469 -29.57 -45.59 37.35
N SER A 470 -29.38 -46.17 36.15
CA SER A 470 -29.33 -47.61 35.93
C SER A 470 -28.05 -48.24 36.50
N VAL A 471 -26.88 -47.67 36.24
CA VAL A 471 -25.61 -48.31 36.60
C VAL A 471 -25.15 -48.05 38.04
N ARG A 472 -25.58 -46.96 38.69
CA ARG A 472 -25.13 -46.61 40.06
C ARG A 472 -25.37 -47.67 41.14
N LYS A 473 -26.27 -48.63 40.89
CA LYS A 473 -26.57 -49.75 41.80
C LYS A 473 -25.66 -50.97 41.58
N LYS A 474 -24.94 -51.06 40.46
CA LYS A 474 -24.20 -52.27 40.02
C LYS A 474 -22.88 -52.46 40.77
N LEU A 475 -22.06 -51.42 40.86
CA LEU A 475 -20.66 -51.54 41.29
C LEU A 475 -20.46 -51.09 42.74
N LYS A 476 -19.88 -51.94 43.60
CA LYS A 476 -19.48 -51.58 44.97
C LYS A 476 -17.97 -51.32 45.02
N PHE A 477 -17.53 -50.26 45.70
CA PHE A 477 -16.11 -50.01 45.87
C PHE A 477 -15.51 -50.95 46.93
N LYS A 478 -14.45 -51.67 46.56
CA LYS A 478 -13.72 -52.59 47.44
C LYS A 478 -12.45 -51.93 47.98
N LYS A 479 -12.43 -51.64 49.28
CA LYS A 479 -11.24 -51.08 49.98
C LYS A 479 -10.04 -52.05 49.99
N SER A 480 -10.28 -53.35 49.84
CA SER A 480 -9.26 -54.40 49.70
C SER A 480 -8.36 -54.24 48.48
N ASP A 481 -8.89 -53.63 47.41
CA ASP A 481 -8.21 -53.57 46.11
C ASP A 481 -7.19 -52.42 46.08
N TYR A 482 -7.29 -51.50 47.05
CA TYR A 482 -6.44 -50.32 47.21
C TYR A 482 -6.07 -50.08 48.69
N PRO A 483 -5.51 -51.08 49.41
CA PRO A 483 -5.49 -51.08 50.87
C PRO A 483 -4.49 -50.09 51.48
N TYR A 484 -3.45 -49.69 50.74
CA TYR A 484 -2.41 -48.79 51.25
C TYR A 484 -2.92 -47.35 51.29
N LYS A 485 -2.94 -46.78 52.49
CA LYS A 485 -3.35 -45.40 52.79
C LYS A 485 -2.47 -44.84 53.91
N THR A 486 -2.18 -43.55 53.85
CA THR A 486 -1.49 -42.82 54.92
C THR A 486 -2.32 -41.60 55.35
N SER A 487 -2.09 -41.09 56.56
CA SER A 487 -2.72 -39.85 57.04
C SER A 487 -2.44 -38.66 56.12
N ALA A 488 -1.19 -38.55 55.62
CA ALA A 488 -0.79 -37.55 54.63
C ALA A 488 -1.58 -37.67 53.32
N MET A 489 -1.72 -38.88 52.75
CA MET A 489 -2.54 -39.13 51.56
C MET A 489 -3.99 -38.70 51.78
N LYS A 490 -4.61 -39.10 52.90
CA LYS A 490 -6.00 -38.74 53.21
C LYS A 490 -6.17 -37.22 53.30
N ARG A 491 -5.26 -36.53 54.00
CA ARG A 491 -5.28 -35.07 54.16
C ARG A 491 -5.22 -34.34 52.83
N VAL A 492 -4.26 -34.69 51.97
CA VAL A 492 -4.09 -34.02 50.66
C VAL A 492 -5.24 -34.35 49.72
N ALA A 493 -5.67 -35.62 49.64
CA ALA A 493 -6.82 -36.00 48.82
C ALA A 493 -8.12 -35.31 49.27
N ALA A 494 -8.30 -35.04 50.57
CA ALA A 494 -9.45 -34.31 51.10
C ALA A 494 -9.38 -32.82 50.75
N GLN A 495 -8.18 -32.21 50.78
CA GLN A 495 -7.98 -30.83 50.32
C GLN A 495 -8.29 -30.69 48.82
N THR A 496 -7.82 -31.63 47.99
CA THR A 496 -8.13 -31.68 46.54
C THR A 496 -9.62 -31.95 46.27
N ALA A 497 -10.29 -32.77 47.10
CA ALA A 497 -11.73 -32.96 47.01
C ALA A 497 -12.47 -31.65 47.27
N LYS A 498 -12.17 -30.99 48.41
CA LYS A 498 -12.80 -29.74 48.82
C LYS A 498 -12.61 -28.62 47.80
N SER A 499 -11.42 -28.52 47.20
CA SER A 499 -11.15 -27.52 46.14
C SER A 499 -11.95 -27.75 44.84
N ARG A 500 -12.58 -28.93 44.68
CA ARG A 500 -13.44 -29.30 43.56
C ARG A 500 -14.92 -29.41 43.97
N GLY A 501 -15.29 -28.97 45.18
CA GLY A 501 -16.67 -29.08 45.69
C GLY A 501 -17.10 -30.52 46.02
N MET A 502 -16.15 -31.38 46.41
CA MET A 502 -16.41 -32.80 46.72
C MET A 502 -15.95 -33.18 48.13
N GLU A 503 -16.59 -34.16 48.75
CA GLU A 503 -16.15 -34.84 49.96
C GLU A 503 -15.28 -36.06 49.62
N LEU A 504 -14.22 -36.33 50.41
CA LEU A 504 -13.41 -37.54 50.29
C LEU A 504 -14.00 -38.69 51.13
N VAL A 505 -14.47 -39.75 50.45
CA VAL A 505 -14.95 -40.98 51.09
C VAL A 505 -13.78 -41.94 51.36
N TYR A 506 -12.89 -42.12 50.38
CA TYR A 506 -11.73 -43.00 50.50
C TYR A 506 -10.61 -42.61 49.54
N VAL A 507 -9.35 -42.86 49.92
CA VAL A 507 -8.21 -42.87 48.98
C VAL A 507 -7.26 -43.99 49.38
N GLY A 508 -6.73 -44.70 48.38
CA GLY A 508 -5.68 -45.68 48.58
C GLY A 508 -5.03 -46.13 47.27
N MET A 509 -3.97 -46.92 47.39
CA MET A 509 -3.26 -47.58 46.28
C MET A 509 -3.04 -49.07 46.59
N ALA A 510 -2.68 -49.85 45.57
CA ALA A 510 -2.21 -51.21 45.81
C ALA A 510 -0.91 -51.19 46.64
N ALA A 511 -0.70 -52.19 47.49
CA ALA A 511 0.31 -52.14 48.56
C ALA A 511 1.77 -52.01 48.07
N GLU A 512 2.05 -52.40 46.82
CA GLU A 512 3.41 -52.57 46.30
C GLU A 512 3.77 -51.61 45.14
N GLN A 513 2.91 -50.64 44.80
CA GLN A 513 3.01 -49.84 43.56
C GLN A 513 3.81 -48.53 43.66
N TRP A 514 4.86 -48.43 44.49
CA TRP A 514 5.74 -47.24 44.47
C TRP A 514 6.83 -47.36 43.41
N TYR A 515 6.56 -46.85 42.20
CA TYR A 515 7.55 -46.73 41.14
C TYR A 515 8.52 -45.57 41.43
N VAL A 516 9.82 -45.79 41.29
CA VAL A 516 10.87 -44.76 41.43
C VAL A 516 11.21 -44.20 40.06
N ASN A 517 10.79 -42.97 39.77
CA ASN A 517 11.25 -42.24 38.60
C ASN A 517 12.68 -41.75 38.86
N LYS A 518 13.58 -41.97 37.89
CA LYS A 518 14.97 -41.53 37.91
C LYS A 518 15.27 -40.68 36.67
N ASN A 519 16.32 -39.88 36.71
CA ASN A 519 16.90 -39.29 35.50
C ASN A 519 17.82 -40.29 34.77
N ASP A 520 18.36 -39.89 33.63
CA ASP A 520 19.25 -40.73 32.80
C ASP A 520 20.57 -41.12 33.50
N LEU A 521 20.94 -40.39 34.56
CA LEU A 521 22.09 -40.69 35.44
C LEU A 521 21.72 -41.63 36.60
N GLY A 522 20.49 -42.16 36.65
CA GLY A 522 20.01 -43.06 37.69
C GLY A 522 19.66 -42.38 39.03
N ILE A 523 19.74 -41.05 39.12
CA ILE A 523 19.42 -40.27 40.31
C ILE A 523 17.90 -40.22 40.50
N PRO A 524 17.35 -40.53 41.69
CA PRO A 524 15.91 -40.45 41.94
C PRO A 524 15.37 -39.02 41.75
N LEU A 525 14.26 -38.90 41.01
CA LEU A 525 13.51 -37.66 40.84
C LEU A 525 12.23 -37.67 41.69
N SER A 526 11.51 -38.80 41.72
CA SER A 526 10.29 -38.95 42.50
C SER A 526 9.92 -40.41 42.74
N LYS A 527 9.07 -40.64 43.73
CA LYS A 527 8.31 -41.88 43.89
C LYS A 527 6.86 -41.61 43.52
N SER A 528 6.29 -42.42 42.63
CA SER A 528 4.88 -42.32 42.25
C SER A 528 4.18 -43.67 42.23
N GLY A 529 2.92 -43.69 42.67
CA GLY A 529 2.03 -44.84 42.54
C GLY A 529 0.66 -44.43 42.01
N THR A 530 -0.04 -45.37 41.41
CA THR A 530 -1.43 -45.20 40.96
C THR A 530 -2.37 -45.77 42.03
N GLY A 531 -3.49 -45.09 42.27
CA GLY A 531 -4.49 -45.51 43.24
C GLY A 531 -5.90 -45.12 42.80
N ARG A 532 -6.87 -45.34 43.68
CA ARG A 532 -8.27 -44.91 43.50
C ARG A 532 -8.63 -43.92 44.61
N GLY A 533 -9.16 -42.78 44.21
CA GLY A 533 -9.91 -41.89 45.09
C GLY A 533 -11.40 -42.10 44.88
N LEU A 534 -12.15 -42.20 45.97
CA LEU A 534 -13.61 -42.29 46.00
C LEU A 534 -14.15 -41.04 46.67
N TYR A 535 -15.05 -40.34 46.00
CA TYR A 535 -15.55 -39.03 46.39
C TYR A 535 -17.08 -38.99 46.34
N HIS A 536 -17.65 -38.12 47.14
CA HIS A 536 -19.08 -37.81 47.14
C HIS A 536 -19.25 -36.33 46.74
N VAL A 537 -20.27 -36.04 45.93
CA VAL A 537 -20.69 -34.67 45.60
C VAL A 537 -22.10 -34.47 46.14
N ASP A 538 -22.35 -33.33 46.79
CA ASP A 538 -23.66 -33.03 47.37
C ASP A 538 -24.76 -33.11 46.30
N GLY A 539 -25.89 -33.72 46.65
CA GLY A 539 -26.98 -34.02 45.71
C GLY A 539 -26.85 -35.34 44.93
N GLU A 540 -25.68 -36.01 44.95
CA GLU A 540 -25.52 -37.33 44.31
C GLU A 540 -25.87 -38.50 45.26
N ASP A 541 -26.56 -39.52 44.73
CA ASP A 541 -26.87 -40.77 45.44
C ASP A 541 -25.93 -41.92 45.05
N PHE A 542 -24.74 -41.57 44.59
CA PHE A 542 -23.65 -42.45 44.21
C PHE A 542 -22.30 -41.84 44.61
N TYR A 543 -21.23 -42.61 44.46
CA TYR A 543 -19.85 -42.15 44.63
C TYR A 543 -19.11 -42.10 43.31
N ARG A 544 -18.30 -41.04 43.14
CA ARG A 544 -17.42 -40.83 42.00
C ARG A 544 -16.04 -41.43 42.27
N GLY A 545 -15.63 -42.41 41.49
CA GLY A 545 -14.30 -43.01 41.58
C GLY A 545 -13.36 -42.50 40.49
N TYR A 546 -12.24 -41.90 40.88
CA TYR A 546 -11.20 -41.42 39.96
C TYR A 546 -9.90 -42.16 40.19
N ASP A 547 -9.19 -42.49 39.11
CA ASP A 547 -7.77 -42.84 39.20
C ASP A 547 -7.00 -41.63 39.73
N VAL A 548 -6.19 -41.85 40.77
CA VAL A 548 -5.33 -40.83 41.38
C VAL A 548 -3.87 -41.22 41.21
N LYS A 549 -3.03 -40.23 40.84
CA LYS A 549 -1.58 -40.38 40.84
C LYS A 549 -1.04 -39.79 42.13
N ILE A 550 -0.43 -40.63 42.95
CA ILE A 550 0.12 -40.26 44.25
C ILE A 550 1.63 -40.11 44.05
N CYS A 551 2.21 -38.97 44.43
CA CYS A 551 3.61 -38.65 44.13
C CYS A 551 4.35 -38.05 45.34
N ARG A 552 5.63 -38.37 45.49
CA ARG A 552 6.57 -37.73 46.42
C ARG A 552 7.80 -37.30 45.61
N GLN A 553 8.13 -36.02 45.58
CA GLN A 553 9.36 -35.54 44.94
C GLN A 553 10.58 -35.94 45.77
N PHE A 554 11.74 -36.09 45.12
CA PHE A 554 13.02 -36.28 45.80
C PHE A 554 13.72 -34.93 45.95
N ASN A 555 14.10 -34.54 47.16
CA ASN A 555 14.67 -33.22 47.47
C ASN A 555 16.20 -33.24 47.69
N GLY A 556 16.88 -34.32 47.28
CA GLY A 556 18.31 -34.52 47.47
C GLY A 556 18.69 -35.27 48.75
N SER A 557 17.91 -35.15 49.83
CA SER A 557 18.15 -35.86 51.10
C SER A 557 17.09 -36.92 51.42
N GLY A 558 15.90 -36.83 50.82
CA GLY A 558 14.83 -37.78 51.02
C GLY A 558 13.64 -37.54 50.07
N TYR A 559 12.49 -38.14 50.41
CA TYR A 559 11.25 -37.92 49.68
C TYR A 559 10.32 -36.97 50.44
N GLU A 560 9.82 -35.97 49.73
CA GLU A 560 8.89 -34.97 50.25
C GLU A 560 7.55 -35.57 50.71
N PRO A 561 6.72 -34.79 51.44
CA PRO A 561 5.35 -35.15 51.75
C PRO A 561 4.54 -35.57 50.52
N VAL A 562 3.57 -36.46 50.73
CA VAL A 562 2.75 -37.00 49.64
C VAL A 562 1.88 -35.92 49.00
N SER A 563 2.01 -35.77 47.69
CA SER A 563 1.03 -35.12 46.82
C SER A 563 0.04 -36.14 46.23
N VAL A 564 -1.19 -35.73 45.97
CA VAL A 564 -2.21 -36.53 45.28
C VAL A 564 -2.77 -35.72 44.13
N VAL A 565 -2.58 -36.20 42.91
CA VAL A 565 -3.13 -35.62 41.69
C VAL A 565 -4.31 -36.49 41.25
N MET A 566 -5.39 -35.85 40.79
CA MET A 566 -6.54 -36.51 40.17
C MET A 566 -6.51 -36.24 38.65
N PRO A 567 -5.74 -37.03 37.86
CA PRO A 567 -5.56 -36.81 36.42
C PRO A 567 -6.75 -37.30 35.57
N GLY A 568 -7.64 -38.11 36.13
CA GLY A 568 -8.71 -38.76 35.37
C GLY A 568 -9.78 -37.81 34.88
N ALA A 569 -9.91 -37.65 33.56
CA ALA A 569 -11.10 -37.10 32.90
C ALA A 569 -12.29 -38.09 32.86
N LYS A 570 -12.10 -39.32 33.37
CA LYS A 570 -13.12 -40.37 33.45
C LYS A 570 -13.40 -40.72 34.92
N VAL A 571 -14.67 -41.01 35.19
CA VAL A 571 -15.23 -41.31 36.51
C VAL A 571 -15.87 -42.69 36.45
N THR A 572 -15.50 -43.58 37.36
CA THR A 572 -16.24 -44.82 37.59
C THR A 572 -17.36 -44.55 38.59
N ILE A 573 -18.60 -44.93 38.26
CA ILE A 573 -19.73 -44.80 39.20
C ILE A 573 -19.72 -45.98 40.17
N TYR A 574 -19.70 -45.69 41.47
CA TYR A 574 -19.84 -46.65 42.54
C TYR A 574 -21.13 -46.40 43.35
N LYS A 575 -21.70 -47.46 43.89
CA LYS A 575 -22.82 -47.40 44.83
C LYS A 575 -22.40 -46.65 46.11
N LYS A 576 -23.28 -45.73 46.56
CA LYS A 576 -23.22 -45.08 47.87
C LYS A 576 -23.40 -46.09 49.02
#